data_AF-A0A8T3XFR4-F1
#
_entry.id   AF-A0A8T3XFR4-F1
#
_cell.length_a   1.000
_cell.length_b   1.000
_cell.length_c   1.000
_cell.angle_alpha   90.00
_cell.angle_beta   90.00
_cell.angle_gamma   90.00
#
_symmetry.space_group_name_H-M   'P 1'
#
loop_
_entity.id
_entity.type
_entity.pdbx_description
1 polymer ?
#
loop_
_entity_poly.entity_id
_entity_poly.type
_entity_poly.pdbx_seq_one_letter_code
_entity_poly.pdbx_strand_id
1 'polypeptide(L)'
;MEQLISLGILLIFIGFIIVFIGTFLLAAKQTSTSSKTKVAVGGFIGPIPFGFGNDKNFVWFITLLSLVLFLFWLFFGLRFFKTN
;
A
#
# COMPACT_ATOMS: atom_id res chain seq x y z
N MET A 1 -1.85 11.37 -32.62
CA MET A 1 -2.42 10.76 -31.40
C MET A 1 -1.37 10.01 -30.60
N GLU A 2 -0.56 9.15 -31.23
CA GLU A 2 0.49 8.37 -30.55
C GLU A 2 1.52 9.23 -29.80
N GLN A 3 1.96 10.35 -30.39
CA GLN A 3 2.89 11.28 -29.74
C GLN A 3 2.32 11.89 -28.45
N LEU A 4 1.03 12.23 -28.43
CA LEU A 4 0.35 12.79 -27.26
C LEU A 4 0.22 11.74 -26.14
N ILE A 5 -0.07 10.49 -26.51
CA ILE A 5 -0.12 9.35 -25.59
C ILE A 5 1.27 9.09 -24.99
N SER A 6 2.32 9.08 -25.82
CA SER A 6 3.71 8.91 -25.37
C SER A 6 4.15 10.02 -24.42
N LEU A 7 3.81 11.28 -24.73
CA LEU A 7 4.10 12.43 -23.87
C LEU A 7 3.38 12.33 -22.52
N GLY A 8 2.11 11.89 -22.52
CA GLY A 8 1.33 11.67 -21.30
C GLY A 8 1.94 10.58 -20.41
N ILE A 9 2.36 9.46 -20.99
CA ILE A 9 3.04 8.39 -20.25
C ILE A 9 4.35 8.90 -19.64
N LEU A 10 5.16 9.64 -20.41
CA LEU A 10 6.40 10.23 -19.91
C LEU A 10 6.15 11.16 -18.72
N LEU A 11 5.10 11.99 -18.79
CA LEU A 11 4.71 12.89 -17.69
C LEU A 11 4.32 12.12 -16.42
N ILE A 12 3.59 11.01 -16.55
CA ILE A 12 3.23 10.14 -15.42
C ILE A 12 4.49 9.58 -14.76
N PHE A 13 5.45 9.09 -15.54
CA PHE A 13 6.73 8.58 -15.01
C PHE A 13 7.53 9.65 -14.28
N ILE A 14 7.60 10.87 -14.83
CA ILE A 14 8.26 12.01 -14.18
C ILE A 14 7.59 12.32 -12.85
N GLY A 15 6.25 12.39 -12.82
CA GLY A 15 5.48 12.61 -11.59
C GLY A 15 5.74 11.52 -10.55
N PHE A 16 5.75 10.25 -10.97
CA PHE A 16 6.05 9.11 -10.11
C PHE A 16 7.46 9.22 -9.50
N ILE A 17 8.48 9.54 -10.31
CA ILE A 17 9.86 9.69 -9.84
C ILE A 17 9.98 10.83 -8.81
N ILE A 18 9.32 11.97 -9.04
CA ILE A 18 9.34 13.10 -8.09
C ILE A 18 8.73 12.70 -6.74
N VAL A 19 7.56 12.03 -6.74
CA VAL A 19 6.90 11.55 -5.52
C VAL A 19 7.77 10.50 -4.83
N PHE A 20 8.36 9.58 -5.58
CA PHE A 20 9.23 8.54 -5.06
C PHE A 20 10.48 9.11 -4.38
N ILE A 21 11.18 10.05 -5.02
CA ILE A 21 12.35 10.71 -4.44
C ILE A 21 11.95 11.52 -3.19
N GLY A 22 10.85 12.28 -3.24
CA GLY A 22 10.39 13.08 -2.11
C GLY A 22 10.07 12.23 -0.88
N THR A 23 9.35 11.12 -1.08
CA THR A 23 9.04 10.17 0.01
C THR A 23 10.28 9.45 0.53
N PHE A 24 11.19 9.04 -0.35
CA PHE A 24 12.45 8.40 0.05
C PHE A 24 13.33 9.35 0.87
N LEU A 25 13.46 10.61 0.45
CA LEU A 25 14.27 11.61 1.15
C LEU A 25 13.68 11.96 2.52
N LEU A 26 12.35 12.05 2.61
CA LEU A 26 11.63 12.24 3.88
C LEU A 26 11.87 11.07 4.83
N ALA A 27 11.78 9.83 4.33
CA ALA A 27 12.07 8.63 5.10
C ALA A 27 13.53 8.57 5.56
N ALA A 28 14.49 8.93 4.71
CA ALA A 28 15.91 8.96 5.05
C ALA A 28 16.25 10.03 6.11
N LYS A 29 15.61 11.20 6.03
CA LYS A 29 15.83 12.31 6.98
C LYS A 29 15.30 12.02 8.38
N GLN A 30 14.28 11.15 8.53
CA GLN A 30 13.71 10.80 9.84
C GLN A 30 14.67 10.05 10.79
N THR A 31 15.84 9.61 10.31
CA THR A 31 16.81 8.86 11.12
C THR A 31 17.51 9.70 12.20
N SER A 32 17.51 11.04 12.10
CA SER A 32 18.28 11.94 12.97
C SER A 32 17.49 12.64 14.08
N THR A 33 16.16 12.45 14.15
CA THR A 33 15.32 13.03 15.21
C THR A 33 14.66 11.88 15.97
N SER A 34 14.77 11.88 17.31
CA SER A 34 14.29 10.85 18.26
C SER A 34 12.77 10.55 18.24
N SER A 35 12.06 10.93 17.18
CA SER A 35 10.71 10.47 16.91
C SER A 35 10.77 8.98 16.58
N LYS A 36 10.36 8.11 17.51
CA LYS A 36 10.16 6.67 17.25
C LYS A 36 9.20 6.52 16.06
N THR A 37 9.74 6.29 14.86
CA THR A 37 8.95 6.10 13.64
C THR A 37 7.98 4.95 13.88
N LYS A 38 6.69 5.23 13.73
CA LYS A 38 5.62 4.23 13.86
C LYS A 38 5.61 3.40 12.58
N VAL A 39 5.92 2.11 12.72
CA VAL A 39 5.99 1.15 11.63
C VAL A 39 5.15 -0.05 12.03
N ALA A 40 4.27 -0.45 11.12
CA ALA A 40 3.62 -1.74 11.17
C ALA A 40 3.64 -2.37 9.78
N VAL A 41 3.71 -3.69 9.76
CA VAL A 41 3.74 -4.56 8.60
C VAL A 41 2.66 -5.62 8.81
N GLY A 42 1.92 -5.96 7.78
CA GLY A 42 0.90 -7.00 7.88
C GLY A 42 0.50 -7.51 6.52
N GLY A 43 -0.28 -8.58 6.53
CA GLY A 43 -0.65 -9.32 5.34
C GLY A 43 -1.51 -10.52 5.70
N PHE A 44 -1.29 -11.63 5.00
CA PHE A 44 -2.09 -12.83 5.15
C PHE A 44 -1.19 -14.05 5.39
N ILE A 45 -1.55 -14.88 6.37
CA ILE A 45 -1.03 -16.25 6.51
C ILE A 45 -2.20 -17.17 6.17
N GLY A 46 -2.24 -17.63 4.92
CA GLY A 46 -3.44 -18.27 4.38
C GLY A 46 -4.64 -17.30 4.39
N PRO A 47 -5.85 -17.73 4.77
CA PRO A 47 -7.02 -16.85 4.87
C PRO A 47 -7.03 -15.96 6.13
N ILE A 48 -5.99 -16.05 6.99
CA ILE A 48 -5.95 -15.33 8.27
C ILE A 48 -5.17 -14.02 8.09
N PRO A 49 -5.82 -12.85 8.24
CA PRO A 49 -5.12 -11.56 8.23
C PRO A 49 -4.25 -11.43 9.49
N PHE A 50 -3.04 -10.90 9.32
CA PHE A 50 -2.10 -10.62 10.42
C PHE A 50 -1.52 -9.22 10.31
N GLY A 51 -1.13 -8.64 11.45
CA GLY A 51 -0.38 -7.39 11.51
C GLY A 51 0.58 -7.38 12.70
N PHE A 52 1.76 -6.81 12.50
CA PHE A 52 2.82 -6.69 13.49
C PHE A 52 3.49 -5.31 13.37
N GLY A 53 3.99 -4.74 14.46
CA GLY A 53 4.56 -3.40 14.43
C GLY A 53 4.87 -2.85 15.80
N ASN A 54 5.46 -1.66 15.81
CA ASN A 54 5.88 -0.99 17.04
C ASN A 54 4.83 -0.01 17.60
N ASP A 55 3.74 0.22 16.88
CA ASP A 55 2.62 1.06 17.30
C ASP A 55 1.30 0.30 17.16
N LYS A 56 0.58 0.18 18.29
CA LYS A 56 -0.67 -0.58 18.39
C LYS A 56 -1.75 -0.07 17.42
N ASN A 57 -1.88 1.25 17.24
CA ASN A 57 -2.90 1.81 16.35
C ASN A 57 -2.58 1.47 14.89
N PHE A 58 -1.30 1.51 14.52
CA PHE A 58 -0.84 1.12 13.18
C PHE A 58 -1.01 -0.37 12.90
N VAL A 59 -0.76 -1.23 13.89
CA VAL A 59 -1.02 -2.67 13.81
C VAL A 59 -2.52 -2.97 13.63
N TRP A 60 -3.38 -2.29 14.37
CA TRP A 60 -4.84 -2.43 14.22
C TRP A 60 -5.29 -1.96 12.84
N PHE A 61 -4.78 -0.81 12.37
CA PHE A 61 -5.11 -0.27 11.06
C PHE A 61 -4.76 -1.26 9.94
N ILE A 62 -3.54 -1.79 9.92
CA ILE A 62 -3.09 -2.73 8.89
C ILE A 62 -3.83 -4.05 8.96
N THR A 63 -4.08 -4.59 10.16
CA THR A 63 -4.86 -5.84 10.31
C THR A 63 -6.29 -5.67 9.81
N LEU A 64 -6.93 -4.53 10.12
CA LEU A 64 -8.28 -4.23 9.66
C LEU A 64 -8.31 -4.04 8.13
N LEU A 65 -7.32 -3.36 7.57
CA LEU A 65 -7.19 -3.18 6.13
C LEU A 65 -7.06 -4.53 5.40
N SER A 66 -6.22 -5.43 5.91
CA SER A 66 -6.10 -6.81 5.39
C SER A 66 -7.44 -7.56 5.47
N LEU A 67 -8.16 -7.47 6.59
CA LEU A 67 -9.48 -8.12 6.72
C LEU A 67 -10.49 -7.58 5.68
N VAL A 68 -10.55 -6.26 5.49
CA VAL A 68 -11.46 -5.64 4.50
C VAL A 68 -11.12 -6.10 3.09
N LEU A 69 -9.84 -6.12 2.72
CA LEU A 69 -9.38 -6.61 1.42
C LEU A 69 -9.72 -8.09 1.20
N PHE A 70 -9.60 -8.92 2.23
CA PHE A 70 -9.99 -10.32 2.16
C PHE A 70 -11.50 -10.51 1.93
N LEU A 71 -12.34 -9.75 2.65
CA LEU A 71 -13.79 -9.78 2.43
C LEU A 71 -14.18 -9.29 1.04
N PHE A 72 -13.51 -8.25 0.54
CA PHE A 72 -13.70 -7.77 -0.82
C PHE A 72 -13.34 -8.85 -1.84
N TRP A 73 -12.17 -9.47 -1.70
CA TRP A 73 -11.75 -10.57 -2.57
C TRP A 73 -12.71 -11.76 -2.51
N LEU A 74 -13.17 -12.14 -1.31
CA LEU A 74 -14.11 -13.23 -1.13
C LEU A 74 -15.48 -12.92 -1.76
N PHE A 75 -16.00 -11.72 -1.57
CA PHE A 75 -17.28 -11.30 -2.16
C PHE A 75 -17.22 -11.30 -3.69
N PHE A 76 -16.21 -10.66 -4.28
CA PHE A 76 -16.07 -10.58 -5.74
C PHE A 76 -15.66 -11.92 -6.36
N GLY A 77 -14.73 -12.64 -5.73
CA GLY A 77 -14.27 -13.95 -6.18
C GLY A 77 -15.42 -14.97 -6.20
N LEU A 78 -16.19 -15.07 -5.11
CA LEU A 78 -17.34 -15.99 -5.06
C LEU A 78 -18.43 -15.61 -6.07
N ARG A 79 -18.66 -14.32 -6.30
CA ARG A 79 -19.61 -13.84 -7.33
C ARG A 79 -19.15 -14.20 -8.74
N PHE A 80 -17.85 -14.14 -9.00
CA PHE A 80 -17.25 -14.51 -10.28
C PHE A 80 -17.37 -16.02 -10.54
N PHE A 81 -17.06 -16.87 -9.56
CA PHE A 81 -17.17 -18.33 -9.73
C PHE A 81 -18.62 -18.83 -9.83
N LYS A 82 -19.59 -18.14 -9.20
CA LYS A 82 -21.01 -18.52 -9.29
C LYS A 82 -21.66 -18.21 -10.63
N THR A 83 -21.07 -17.31 -11.43
CA THR A 83 -21.65 -16.80 -12.67
C THR A 83 -21.07 -17.47 -13.94
N ASN A 84 -20.05 -18.32 -13.78
CA ASN A 84 -19.51 -19.20 -14.83
C ASN A 84 -20.04 -20.63 -14.65
#